data_AF-A0A127T5W2-F1
#
_entry.id   AF-A0A127T5W2-F1
#
_cell.length_a   1.000
_cell.length_b   1.000
_cell.length_c   1.000
_cell.angle_alpha   90.00
_cell.angle_beta   90.00
_cell.angle_gamma   90.00
#
_symmetry.space_group_name_H-M   'P 1'
#
loop_
_entity.id
_entity.type
_entity.pdbx_description
1 polymer ?
#
loop_
_entity_poly.entity_id
_entity_poly.type
_entity_poly.pdbx_seq_one_letter_code
_entity_poly.pdbx_strand_id
1 'polypeptide(L)' 'MGCSGSTSIEYYNKDFDFQTKTFSGTTARMIQHEYDHTEGILYLDYLKPLTRRLMESKLKKIAKGQIKTKYPIKFV' A
#
# COMPACT_ATOMS: atom_id res chain seq x y z
N MET A 1 -11.62 8.68 10.46
CA MET A 1 -10.91 8.04 9.32
C MET A 1 -10.74 6.57 9.66
N GLY A 2 -11.82 5.81 9.55
CA GLY A 2 -11.90 4.40 9.95
C GLY A 2 -12.89 3.72 9.04
N CYS A 3 -12.48 3.44 7.82
CA CYS A 3 -13.28 2.62 6.92
C CYS A 3 -12.91 1.17 7.19
N SER A 4 -13.73 0.51 8.00
CA SER A 4 -13.75 -0.94 8.20
C SER A 4 -14.29 -1.61 6.94
N GLY A 5 -13.52 -1.57 5.85
CA GLY A 5 -13.85 -2.36 4.66
C GLY A 5 -13.68 -3.85 4.98
N SER A 6 -14.62 -4.69 4.57
CA SER A 6 -14.44 -6.13 4.50
C SER A 6 -14.13 -6.54 3.07
N THR A 7 -13.26 -7.53 2.89
CA THR A 7 -12.89 -8.08 1.58
C THR A 7 -12.92 -9.59 1.68
N SER A 8 -13.73 -10.22 0.84
CA SER A 8 -13.72 -11.67 0.65
C SER A 8 -12.75 -12.00 -0.47
N ILE A 9 -11.83 -12.92 -0.22
CA ILE A 9 -10.86 -13.40 -1.21
C ILE A 9 -10.91 -14.91 -1.31
N GLU A 10 -10.65 -15.38 -2.53
CA GLU A 10 -10.48 -16.78 -2.87
C GLU A 10 -9.02 -17.00 -3.20
N TYR A 11 -8.39 -17.97 -2.53
CA TYR A 11 -6.96 -18.23 -2.71
C TYR A 11 -6.64 -19.68 -2.38
N TYR A 12 -5.49 -20.14 -2.88
CA TYR A 12 -4.92 -21.40 -2.49
C TYR A 12 -3.95 -21.19 -1.33
N ASN A 13 -4.05 -22.03 -0.30
CA ASN A 13 -3.06 -22.04 0.78
C ASN A 13 -1.75 -22.70 0.30
N LYS A 14 -0.78 -22.85 1.20
CA LYS A 14 0.55 -23.43 0.87
C LYS A 14 0.47 -24.89 0.40
N ASP A 15 -0.60 -25.59 0.78
CA ASP A 15 -0.84 -27.00 0.45
C ASP A 15 -1.72 -27.16 -0.80
N PHE A 16 -1.99 -26.06 -1.52
CA PHE A 16 -2.86 -26.00 -2.70
C PHE A 16 -4.33 -26.36 -2.44
N ASP A 17 -4.79 -26.21 -1.19
CA ASP A 17 -6.22 -26.29 -0.89
C ASP A 17 -6.89 -24.94 -1.13
N PHE A 18 -8.04 -24.99 -1.82
CA PHE A 18 -8.85 -23.82 -2.08
C PHE A 18 -9.51 -23.30 -0.81
N GLN A 19 -9.41 -21.98 -0.59
CA GLN A 19 -9.96 -21.30 0.58
C GLN A 19 -10.76 -20.07 0.13
N THR A 20 -11.91 -19.85 0.78
CA THR A 20 -12.68 -18.62 0.67
C THR A 20 -12.76 -17.99 2.04
N LYS A 21 -12.20 -16.78 2.22
CA LYS A 21 -12.18 -16.12 3.53
C LYS A 21 -12.46 -14.63 3.42
N THR A 22 -13.29 -14.14 4.34
CA THR A 22 -13.55 -12.71 4.51
C THR A 22 -12.65 -12.14 5.58
N PHE A 23 -11.95 -11.06 5.23
CA PHE A 23 -11.12 -10.28 6.14
C PHE A 23 -11.74 -8.89 6.33
N SER A 24 -11.45 -8.26 7.46
CA SER A 24 -11.94 -6.91 7.76
C SER A 24 -10.86 -6.05 8.40
N GLY A 25 -11.10 -4.74 8.44
CA GLY A 25 -10.21 -3.78 9.10
C GLY A 25 -8.84 -3.68 8.42
N THR A 26 -7.77 -3.61 9.22
CA THR A 26 -6.41 -3.43 8.72
C THR A 26 -5.98 -4.57 7.79
N THR A 27 -6.37 -5.80 8.08
CA THR A 27 -6.02 -6.97 7.27
C THR A 27 -6.64 -6.88 5.87
N ALA A 28 -7.91 -6.48 5.77
CA ALA A 28 -8.54 -6.28 4.46
C ALA A 28 -7.81 -5.22 3.63
N ARG A 29 -7.35 -4.14 4.28
CA ARG A 29 -6.57 -3.08 3.61
C ARG A 29 -5.21 -3.56 3.14
N MET A 30 -4.50 -4.33 3.96
CA MET A 30 -3.21 -4.91 3.58
C MET A 30 -3.37 -5.84 2.38
N ILE A 31 -4.36 -6.73 2.41
CA ILE A 31 -4.66 -7.63 1.28
C ILE A 31 -4.93 -6.85 0.00
N GLN A 32 -5.78 -5.83 0.04
CA GLN A 32 -6.06 -4.98 -1.12
C GLN A 32 -4.79 -4.28 -1.64
N HIS A 33 -3.93 -3.79 -0.74
CA HIS A 33 -2.67 -3.15 -1.12
C HIS A 33 -1.71 -4.10 -1.84
N GLU A 34 -1.53 -5.32 -1.32
CA GLU A 34 -0.68 -6.31 -1.97
C GLU A 34 -1.26 -6.76 -3.31
N TYR A 35 -2.59 -6.86 -3.41
CA TYR A 35 -3.27 -7.17 -4.68
C TYR A 35 -3.11 -6.04 -5.71
N ASP A 36 -3.23 -4.78 -5.31
CA ASP A 36 -2.97 -3.65 -6.21
C ASP A 36 -1.55 -3.72 -6.81
N HIS A 37 -0.56 -4.13 -6.01
CA HIS A 37 0.82 -4.31 -6.51
C HIS A 37 0.94 -5.42 -7.55
N THR A 38 0.15 -6.50 -7.48
CA THR A 38 0.17 -7.55 -8.52
C THR A 38 -0.35 -7.04 -9.86
N GLU A 39 -1.22 -6.02 -9.84
CA GLU A 39 -1.72 -5.32 -11.01
C GLU A 39 -0.86 -4.11 -11.41
N GLY A 40 0.22 -3.83 -10.67
CA GLY A 40 1.09 -2.67 -10.89
C GLY A 40 0.44 -1.33 -10.50
N ILE A 41 -0.64 -1.36 -9.71
CA ILE A 41 -1.34 -0.16 -9.23
C ILE A 41 -0.71 0.28 -7.91
N LEU A 42 -0.36 1.56 -7.81
CA LEU A 42 0.13 2.13 -6.56
C LEU A 42 -0.98 2.92 -5.87
N TYR A 43 -0.88 3.04 -4.53
CA TYR A 43 -1.78 3.91 -3.77
C TYR A 43 -1.82 5.36 -4.33
N LEU A 44 -0.70 5.81 -4.90
CA LEU A 44 -0.58 7.15 -5.49
C LEU A 44 -1.50 7.35 -6.70
N ASP A 45 -1.89 6.29 -7.41
CA ASP A 45 -2.75 6.37 -8.58
C ASP A 45 -4.22 6.63 -8.21
N TYR A 46 -4.63 6.28 -6.99
CA TYR A 46 -5.94 6.63 -6.44
C TYR A 46 -6.03 8.08 -5.91
N LEU A 47 -4.91 8.82 -5.85
CA LEU A 47 -4.89 10.19 -5.35
C LEU A 47 -5.35 11.19 -6.41
N LYS A 48 -6.10 12.22 -5.97
CA LYS A 48 -6.40 13.38 -6.82
C LYS A 48 -5.12 14.02 -7.36
N PRO A 49 -5.12 14.59 -8.58
CA PRO A 49 -3.91 15.11 -9.23
C PRO A 49 -3.09 16.09 -8.38
N LEU A 50 -3.75 16.98 -7.64
CA LEU A 50 -3.09 17.94 -6.76
C LEU A 50 -2.36 17.24 -5.60
N THR A 51 -3.04 16.30 -4.92
CA THR A 51 -2.45 15.54 -3.80
C THR A 51 -1.30 14.69 -4.27
N ARG A 52 -1.43 14.04 -5.44
CA ARG A 52 -0.35 13.26 -6.07
C ARG A 52 0.90 14.13 -6.28
N ARG A 53 0.76 15.30 -6.90
CA ARG A 53 1.88 16.25 -7.12
C ARG A 53 2.57 16.68 -5.83
N LEU A 54 1.80 16.94 -4.77
CA LEU A 54 2.34 17.29 -3.46
C LEU A 54 3.14 16.12 -2.84
N MET A 55 2.64 14.89 -2.97
CA MET A 55 3.33 13.70 -2.50
C MET A 55 4.61 13.42 -3.30
N GLU A 56 4.56 13.55 -4.63
CA GLU A 56 5.74 13.39 -5.48
C GLU A 56 6.88 14.35 -5.09
N SER A 57 6.56 15.61 -4.79
CA SER A 57 7.56 16.58 -4.32
C SER A 57 8.20 16.16 -3.00
N LYS A 58 7.40 15.65 -2.05
CA LYS A 58 7.90 15.13 -0.76
C LYS A 58 8.76 13.88 -0.96
N LEU A 59 8.30 12.92 -1.76
CA LEU A 59 9.02 11.69 -2.07
C LEU A 59 10.36 11.97 -2.75
N LYS A 60 10.41 12.94 -3.67
CA LYS A 60 11.67 13.40 -4.29
C LYS A 60 12.66 13.95 -3.27
N LYS A 61 12.20 14.71 -2.27
CA LYS A 61 13.07 15.22 -1.19
C LYS A 61 13.59 14.09 -0.32
N ILE A 62 12.75 13.11 0.00
CA ILE A 62 13.12 11.91 0.76
C ILE A 62 14.20 11.11 0.00
N ALA A 63 13.97 10.85 -1.29
CA ALA A 63 14.92 10.11 -2.13
C ALA A 63 16.30 10.82 -2.21
N LYS A 64 16.30 12.15 -2.27
CA LYS A 64 17.53 12.97 -2.28
C LYS A 64 18.17 13.17 -0.89
N GLY A 65 17.61 12.58 0.16
CA GLY A 65 18.07 12.77 1.54
C GLY A 65 17.91 14.17 2.10
N GLN A 66 17.06 15.00 1.49
CA GLN A 66 16.75 16.35 1.95
C GLN A 66 15.69 16.33 3.06
N ILE A 67 15.89 15.47 4.05
CA ILE A 67 14.99 15.28 5.19
C ILE A 67 15.80 15.16 6.49
N LYS A 68 15.25 15.69 7.58
CA LYS A 68 15.82 15.49 8.92
C LYS A 68 15.28 14.20 9.51
N THR A 69 16.15 13.24 9.83
CA THR A 69 15.77 11.94 10.37
C THR A 69 16.44 11.72 11.71
N LYS A 70 15.77 11.02 12.62
CA LYS A 70 16.31 10.66 13.94
C LYS A 70 17.17 9.39 13.93
N TYR A 71 17.22 8.70 12.78
CA TYR A 71 17.91 7.45 12.58
C TYR A 71 18.67 7.50 11.24
N PRO A 72 19.77 6.73 11.11
CA PRO A 72 20.55 6.69 9.88
C PRO A 72 19.73 6.07 8.75
N ILE A 73 19.73 6.74 7.60
CA ILE A 73 19.08 6.29 6.37
C ILE A 73 20.13 6.28 5.27
N LYS A 74 20.14 5.23 4.46
CA LYS A 74 20.97 5.15 3.26
C LYS A 74 20.13 5.60 2.07
N PHE A 75 20.57 6.66 1.40
CA PHE A 75 20.02 7.10 0.12
C PHE A 75 20.77 6.38 -1.00
N VAL A 76 20.07 6.01 -2.07
CA VAL A 76 20.62 5.39 -3.28
C VAL A 76 20.76 6.46 -4.35
#